data_AF-A0A5I9BK76-F1
#
_entry.id   AF-A0A5I9BK76-F1
#
_cell.length_a   1.000
_cell.length_b   1.000
_cell.length_c   1.000
_cell.angle_alpha   90.00
_cell.angle_beta   90.00
_cell.angle_gamma   90.00
#
_symmetry.space_group_name_H-M   'P 1'
#
loop_
_entity.id
_entity.type
_entity.pdbx_description
1 polymer ?
#
loop_
_entity_poly.entity_id
_entity_poly.type
_entity_poly.pdbx_seq_one_letter_code
_entity_poly.pdbx_strand_id
1 'polypeptide(L)'
;MNDIAHTLYTVVQYVLGFGPTVLLPLVLFFLALFFKVKPAKALRSSLIVGIGFVGIYAIFDILTSNVGPAAQAMVERTGISLPVVDLGWPPLAAITWGSPIAPFVIPLTMLINVAMLALNKTRTVDVDMWNYWHFALAGTLVYYSTGSFVLGLSAAAIAAIVVLKLADWSAPLVAKYFGLEGISLP
;
A
#
# COMPACT_ATOMS: atom_id res chain seq x y z
N MET A 1 -27.59 13.43 17.02
CA MET A 1 -26.61 12.32 16.89
C MET A 1 -26.00 12.20 15.49
N ASN A 2 -26.36 13.03 14.50
CA ASN A 2 -25.87 12.92 13.12
C ASN A 2 -24.86 14.00 12.66
N ASP A 3 -24.69 15.13 13.37
CA ASP A 3 -23.83 16.23 12.88
C ASP A 3 -22.32 15.93 12.98
N ILE A 4 -21.86 15.34 14.07
CA ILE A 4 -20.44 15.03 14.27
C ILE A 4 -20.00 13.93 13.29
N ALA A 5 -20.83 12.90 13.10
CA ALA A 5 -20.56 11.83 12.15
C ALA A 5 -20.54 12.35 10.70
N HIS A 6 -21.46 13.24 10.34
CA HIS A 6 -21.50 13.84 9.00
C HIS A 6 -20.35 14.80 8.76
N THR A 7 -19.94 15.56 9.79
CA THR A 7 -18.77 16.45 9.73
C THR A 7 -17.47 15.66 9.63
N LEU A 8 -17.32 14.58 10.42
CA LEU A 8 -16.21 13.63 10.29
C LEU A 8 -16.17 13.02 8.90
N TYR A 9 -17.31 12.56 8.37
CA TYR A 9 -17.38 12.02 7.02
C TYR A 9 -16.93 13.04 5.97
N THR A 10 -17.43 14.28 6.03
CA THR A 10 -17.04 15.35 5.10
C THR A 10 -15.56 15.69 5.20
N VAL A 11 -15.00 15.77 6.41
CA VAL A 11 -13.56 16.02 6.61
C VAL A 11 -12.72 14.86 6.06
N VAL A 12 -13.13 13.62 6.31
CA VAL A 12 -12.44 12.44 5.77
C VAL A 12 -12.51 12.43 4.24
N GLN A 13 -13.67 12.67 3.64
CA GLN A 13 -13.81 12.75 2.18
C GLN A 13 -12.99 13.89 1.57
N TYR A 14 -12.93 15.04 2.25
CA TYR A 14 -12.08 16.17 1.84
C TYR A 14 -10.60 15.80 1.84
N VAL A 15 -10.13 15.08 2.87
CA VAL A 15 -8.75 14.60 2.96
C VAL A 15 -8.45 13.53 1.89
N LEU A 16 -9.38 12.60 1.65
CA LEU A 16 -9.24 11.58 0.60
C LEU A 16 -9.27 12.20 -0.82
N GLY A 17 -9.90 13.37 -0.98
CA GLY A 17 -9.96 14.10 -2.25
C GLY A 17 -8.64 14.73 -2.71
N PHE A 18 -7.62 14.83 -1.84
CA PHE A 18 -6.32 15.40 -2.21
C PHE A 18 -5.50 14.56 -3.18
N GLY A 19 -5.95 13.33 -3.45
CA GLY A 19 -5.27 12.39 -4.31
C GLY A 19 -3.98 11.82 -3.69
N PRO A 20 -3.42 10.76 -4.30
CA PRO A 20 -2.40 9.96 -3.64
C PRO A 20 -1.07 10.69 -3.40
N THR A 21 -0.69 11.58 -4.33
CA THR A 21 0.56 12.36 -4.26
C THR A 21 0.62 13.28 -3.03
N VAL A 22 -0.54 13.68 -2.50
CA VAL A 22 -0.64 14.56 -1.32
C VAL A 22 -1.02 13.76 -0.07
N LEU A 23 -1.93 12.80 -0.21
CA LEU A 23 -2.42 12.00 0.91
C LEU A 23 -1.31 11.18 1.56
N LEU A 24 -0.42 10.60 0.77
CA LEU A 24 0.64 9.74 1.26
C LEU A 24 1.69 10.49 2.10
N PRO A 25 2.23 11.65 1.66
CA PRO A 25 3.03 12.52 2.52
C PRO A 25 2.32 12.94 3.81
N LEU A 26 1.02 13.23 3.75
CA LEU A 26 0.24 13.60 4.94
C LEU A 26 0.16 12.43 5.93
N VAL A 27 -0.17 11.22 5.47
CA VAL A 27 -0.24 10.02 6.31
C VAL A 27 1.13 9.75 6.95
N LEU A 28 2.21 9.79 6.17
CA LEU A 28 3.58 9.59 6.69
C LEU A 28 3.99 10.69 7.68
N PHE A 29 3.55 11.93 7.48
CA PHE A 29 3.79 13.03 8.40
C PHE A 29 3.15 12.78 9.77
N PHE A 30 1.85 12.45 9.80
CA PHE A 30 1.15 12.16 11.05
C PHE A 30 1.68 10.91 11.74
N LEU A 31 2.04 9.88 10.98
CA LEU A 31 2.66 8.67 11.51
C LEU A 31 4.02 9.00 12.16
N ALA A 32 4.87 9.79 11.51
CA ALA A 32 6.14 10.22 12.08
C ALA A 32 5.97 11.03 13.37
N LEU A 33 4.95 11.90 13.45
CA LEU A 33 4.61 12.63 14.68
C LEU A 33 4.16 11.69 15.81
N PHE A 34 3.36 10.67 15.50
CA PHE A 34 2.94 9.65 16.47
C PHE A 34 4.13 8.94 17.10
N PHE A 35 5.16 8.63 16.31
CA PHE A 35 6.43 8.08 16.79
C PHE A 35 7.39 9.11 17.41
N LYS A 36 6.89 10.32 17.73
CA LYS A 36 7.63 11.40 18.39
C LYS A 36 8.84 11.90 17.59
N VAL A 37 8.81 11.78 16.26
CA VAL A 37 9.79 12.45 15.40
C VAL A 37 9.57 13.97 15.48
N LYS A 38 10.66 14.74 15.56
CA LYS A 38 10.58 16.22 15.59
C LYS A 38 9.75 16.75 14.42
N PRO A 39 8.77 17.66 14.62
CA PRO A 39 7.86 18.11 13.57
C PRO A 39 8.56 18.61 12.30
N ALA A 40 9.64 19.39 12.45
CA ALA A 40 10.42 19.88 11.32
C ALA A 40 11.06 18.74 10.50
N LYS A 41 11.52 17.68 11.17
CA LYS A 41 12.09 16.50 10.51
C LYS A 41 10.99 15.67 9.84
N ALA A 42 9.87 15.46 10.54
CA ALA A 42 8.72 14.75 10.01
C ALA A 42 8.20 15.39 8.70
N LEU A 43 8.02 16.72 8.70
CA LEU A 43 7.53 17.46 7.53
C LEU A 43 8.52 17.38 6.36
N ARG A 44 9.81 17.59 6.63
CA ARG A 44 10.84 17.50 5.59
C ARG A 44 10.90 16.10 4.99
N SER A 45 10.88 15.07 5.82
CA SER A 45 10.92 13.67 5.37
C SER A 45 9.69 13.30 4.53
N SER A 46 8.48 13.67 4.95
CA SER A 46 7.27 13.37 4.19
C SER A 46 7.20 14.11 2.86
N LEU A 47 7.63 15.38 2.82
CA LEU A 47 7.70 16.15 1.58
C LEU A 47 8.70 15.58 0.58
N ILE A 48 9.88 15.12 1.05
CA ILE A 48 10.87 14.46 0.18
C ILE A 48 10.27 13.21 -0.46
N VAL A 49 9.53 12.40 0.30
CA VAL A 49 8.81 11.24 -0.25
C VAL A 49 7.80 11.67 -1.32
N GLY A 50 7.02 12.72 -1.05
CA GLY A 50 6.07 13.28 -2.02
C GLY A 50 6.74 13.72 -3.33
N ILE A 51 7.86 14.43 -3.25
CA ILE A 51 8.65 14.82 -4.43
C ILE A 51 9.14 13.59 -5.20
N GLY A 52 9.58 12.54 -4.49
CA GLY A 52 9.96 11.26 -5.09
C GLY A 52 8.82 10.62 -5.89
N PHE A 53 7.60 10.60 -5.35
CA PHE A 53 6.43 10.11 -6.06
C PHE A 53 6.14 10.90 -7.33
N VAL A 54 6.21 12.24 -7.27
CA VAL A 54 6.05 13.09 -8.47
C VAL A 54 7.06 12.71 -9.55
N GLY A 55 8.32 12.48 -9.17
CA GLY A 55 9.36 12.03 -10.10
C GLY A 55 9.07 10.65 -10.72
N ILE A 56 8.61 9.69 -9.92
CA ILE A 56 8.21 8.36 -10.41
C ILE A 56 7.07 8.49 -11.43
N TYR A 57 6.03 9.26 -11.11
CA TYR A 57 4.90 9.47 -12.03
C TYR A 57 5.32 10.16 -13.33
N ALA A 58 6.21 11.14 -13.26
CA ALA A 58 6.71 11.80 -14.47
C ALA A 58 7.45 10.82 -15.40
N ILE A 59 8.32 9.95 -14.86
CA ILE A 59 9.00 8.92 -15.65
C ILE A 59 7.99 7.89 -16.18
N PHE A 60 7.03 7.50 -15.34
CA PHE A 60 5.99 6.55 -15.71
C PHE A 60 5.12 7.07 -16.87
N ASP A 61 4.76 8.34 -16.87
CA ASP A 61 4.01 8.98 -17.95
C ASP A 61 4.81 9.00 -19.25
N ILE A 62 6.12 9.28 -19.18
CA ILE A 62 7.01 9.20 -20.35
C ILE A 62 7.05 7.76 -20.87
N LEU A 63 7.21 6.77 -20.00
CA LEU A 63 7.28 5.37 -20.41
C LEU A 63 5.96 4.91 -21.04
N THR A 64 4.83 5.25 -20.43
CA THR A 64 3.48 4.88 -20.91
C THR A 64 3.16 5.55 -22.24
N SER A 65 3.51 6.83 -22.41
CA SER A 65 3.28 7.54 -23.67
C SER A 65 4.14 7.03 -24.84
N ASN A 66 5.33 6.50 -24.56
CA ASN A 66 6.21 5.94 -25.59
C ASN A 66 5.92 4.46 -25.91
N VAL A 67 5.67 3.64 -24.88
CA VAL A 67 5.51 2.18 -25.03
C VAL A 67 4.05 1.78 -25.24
N GLY A 68 3.09 2.53 -24.68
CA GLY A 68 1.66 2.25 -24.76
C GLY A 68 1.13 2.08 -26.19
N PRO A 69 1.44 3.00 -27.14
CA PRO A 69 1.01 2.86 -28.53
C PRO A 69 1.57 1.60 -29.21
N ALA A 70 2.81 1.23 -28.91
CA ALA A 70 3.41 0.01 -29.45
C ALA A 70 2.73 -1.26 -28.90
N ALA A 71 2.38 -1.27 -27.62
CA ALA A 71 1.64 -2.35 -26.99
C ALA A 71 0.22 -2.49 -27.58
N GLN A 72 -0.48 -1.37 -27.84
CA GLN A 72 -1.78 -1.38 -28.51
C GLN A 72 -1.69 -1.89 -29.95
N ALA A 73 -0.69 -1.45 -30.72
CA ALA A 73 -0.46 -1.94 -32.08
C ALA A 73 -0.17 -3.46 -32.11
N MET A 74 0.50 -4.00 -31.10
CA MET A 74 0.71 -5.44 -30.96
C MET A 74 -0.62 -6.18 -30.71
N VAL A 75 -1.48 -5.66 -29.84
CA VAL A 75 -2.81 -6.21 -29.56
C VAL A 75 -3.67 -6.24 -30.83
N GLU A 76 -3.71 -5.13 -31.58
CA GLU A 76 -4.45 -5.02 -32.85
C GLU A 76 -3.97 -6.02 -33.91
N ARG A 77 -2.65 -6.23 -34.02
CA ARG A 77 -2.05 -7.13 -35.02
C ARG A 77 -2.09 -8.61 -34.65
N THR A 78 -2.08 -8.93 -33.37
CA THR A 78 -2.10 -10.32 -32.88
C THR A 78 -3.52 -10.87 -32.69
N GLY A 79 -4.53 -9.99 -32.66
CA GLY A 79 -5.92 -10.38 -32.41
C GLY A 79 -6.19 -10.83 -30.97
N ILE A 80 -5.24 -10.63 -30.06
CA ILE A 80 -5.37 -10.98 -28.64
C ILE A 80 -6.20 -9.88 -27.96
N SER A 81 -7.29 -10.24 -27.27
CA SER A 81 -8.09 -9.27 -26.52
C SER A 81 -7.46 -8.95 -25.16
N LEU A 82 -6.70 -7.86 -25.07
CA LEU A 82 -6.15 -7.32 -23.82
C LEU A 82 -6.75 -5.92 -23.56
N PRO A 83 -7.92 -5.83 -22.89
CA PRO A 83 -8.64 -4.57 -22.73
C PRO A 83 -8.05 -3.64 -21.64
N VAL A 84 -7.10 -4.11 -20.84
CA VAL A 84 -6.55 -3.39 -19.69
C VAL A 84 -5.03 -3.30 -19.80
N VAL A 85 -4.51 -2.10 -19.55
CA VAL A 85 -3.06 -1.84 -19.47
C VAL A 85 -2.64 -1.92 -18.00
N ASP A 86 -1.63 -2.73 -17.70
CA ASP A 86 -1.01 -2.76 -16.38
C ASP A 86 -0.14 -1.50 -16.19
N LEU A 87 -0.50 -0.69 -15.20
CA LEU A 87 0.19 0.57 -14.90
C LEU A 87 1.30 0.38 -13.85
N GLY A 88 1.58 -0.86 -13.44
CA GLY A 88 2.57 -1.18 -12.44
C GLY A 88 2.15 -0.80 -11.02
N TRP A 89 3.09 -0.99 -10.09
CA TRP A 89 2.84 -0.85 -8.66
C TRP A 89 2.62 0.60 -8.15
N PRO A 90 3.26 1.66 -8.67
CA PRO A 90 3.12 2.99 -8.04
C PRO A 90 1.69 3.53 -8.07
N PRO A 91 0.96 3.52 -9.22
CA PRO A 91 -0.44 3.91 -9.27
C PRO A 91 -1.34 3.06 -8.36
N LEU A 92 -1.09 1.75 -8.27
CA LEU A 92 -1.87 0.85 -7.41
C LEU A 92 -1.68 1.16 -5.92
N ALA A 93 -0.44 1.42 -5.50
CA ALA A 93 -0.14 1.84 -4.13
C ALA A 93 -0.83 3.16 -3.80
N ALA A 94 -0.79 4.11 -4.73
CA ALA A 94 -1.44 5.40 -4.62
C ALA A 94 -2.97 5.29 -4.44
N ILE A 95 -3.64 4.52 -5.30
CA ILE A 95 -5.08 4.25 -5.21
C ILE A 95 -5.42 3.60 -3.86
N THR A 96 -4.58 2.66 -3.44
CA THR A 96 -4.75 1.97 -2.16
C THR A 96 -4.65 2.93 -0.99
N TRP A 97 -3.66 3.80 -0.95
CA TRP A 97 -3.53 4.78 0.12
C TRP A 97 -4.68 5.79 0.15
N GLY A 98 -5.30 6.07 -1.02
CA GLY A 98 -6.54 6.82 -1.18
C GLY A 98 -7.81 6.10 -0.70
N SER A 99 -7.72 4.82 -0.34
CA SER A 99 -8.86 4.02 0.07
C SER A 99 -9.30 4.33 1.51
N PRO A 100 -10.60 4.33 1.80
CA PRO A 100 -11.11 4.47 3.17
C PRO A 100 -10.66 3.33 4.11
N ILE A 101 -10.17 2.20 3.55
CA ILE A 101 -9.72 1.05 4.34
C ILE A 101 -8.27 1.17 4.78
N ALA A 102 -7.41 1.85 4.01
CA ALA A 102 -5.97 1.84 4.23
C ALA A 102 -5.54 2.27 5.65
N PRO A 103 -6.11 3.32 6.27
CA PRO A 103 -5.76 3.70 7.64
C PRO A 103 -6.03 2.61 8.68
N PHE A 104 -7.02 1.75 8.46
CA PHE A 104 -7.40 0.67 9.36
C PHE A 104 -6.58 -0.61 9.14
N VAL A 105 -6.07 -0.82 7.93
CA VAL A 105 -5.18 -1.95 7.65
C VAL A 105 -3.88 -1.83 8.42
N ILE A 106 -3.35 -0.61 8.62
CA ILE A 106 -2.10 -0.42 9.36
C ILE A 106 -2.16 -1.06 10.77
N PRO A 107 -3.05 -0.61 11.68
CA PRO A 107 -3.13 -1.19 13.02
C PRO A 107 -3.54 -2.67 12.97
N LEU A 108 -4.40 -3.06 12.03
CA LEU A 108 -4.82 -4.45 11.87
C LEU A 108 -3.63 -5.38 11.56
N THR A 109 -2.81 -5.03 10.56
CA THR A 109 -1.61 -5.78 10.17
C THR A 109 -0.59 -5.83 11.30
N MET A 110 -0.35 -4.71 11.99
CA MET A 110 0.55 -4.68 13.15
C MET A 110 0.08 -5.65 14.24
N LEU A 111 -1.21 -5.62 14.58
CA LEU A 111 -1.79 -6.51 15.58
C LEU A 111 -1.69 -7.98 15.16
N ILE A 112 -1.93 -8.28 13.88
CA ILE A 112 -1.77 -9.63 13.32
C ILE A 112 -0.32 -10.09 13.43
N ASN A 113 0.65 -9.26 13.04
CA ASN A 113 2.06 -9.64 13.11
C ASN A 113 2.50 -9.91 14.55
N VAL A 114 2.14 -9.03 15.50
CA VAL A 114 2.40 -9.23 16.94
C VAL A 114 1.73 -10.50 17.46
N ALA A 115 0.47 -10.75 17.10
CA ALA A 115 -0.24 -11.96 17.52
C ALA A 115 0.39 -13.24 16.95
N MET A 116 0.80 -13.23 15.68
CA MET A 116 1.47 -14.37 15.07
C MET A 116 2.83 -14.65 15.71
N LEU A 117 3.58 -13.62 16.11
CA LEU A 117 4.83 -13.76 16.86
C LEU A 117 4.57 -14.34 18.26
N ALA A 118 3.59 -13.80 18.99
CA ALA A 118 3.23 -14.29 20.33
C ALA A 118 2.75 -15.75 20.32
N LEU A 119 2.09 -16.19 19.24
CA LEU A 119 1.65 -17.57 19.03
C LEU A 119 2.71 -18.47 18.39
N ASN A 120 3.95 -17.99 18.19
CA ASN A 120 5.04 -18.69 17.50
C ASN A 120 4.65 -19.23 16.10
N LYS A 121 3.80 -18.49 15.37
CA LYS A 121 3.34 -18.83 14.01
C LYS A 121 4.21 -18.24 12.90
N THR A 122 5.06 -17.27 13.22
CA THR A 122 6.09 -16.68 12.36
C THR A 122 7.26 -16.23 13.23
N ARG A 123 8.46 -16.14 12.65
CA ARG A 123 9.62 -15.49 13.28
C ARG A 123 9.93 -14.11 12.65
N THR A 124 9.16 -13.72 11.63
CA THR A 124 9.33 -12.45 10.90
C THR A 124 8.57 -11.32 11.59
N VAL A 125 9.29 -10.24 11.91
CA VAL A 125 8.71 -8.96 12.32
C VAL A 125 8.66 -8.06 11.10
N ASP A 126 7.46 -7.65 10.69
CA ASP A 126 7.29 -6.75 9.56
C ASP A 126 7.31 -5.29 10.03
N VAL A 127 8.48 -4.68 9.89
CA VAL A 127 8.77 -3.30 10.31
C VAL A 127 8.49 -2.26 9.22
N ASP A 128 8.24 -2.69 7.98
CA ASP A 128 8.04 -1.79 6.86
C ASP A 128 6.56 -1.42 6.71
N MET A 129 6.14 -0.41 7.46
CA MET A 129 4.77 0.10 7.39
C MET A 129 4.39 0.69 6.03
N TRP A 130 5.38 1.09 5.20
CA TRP A 130 5.09 1.53 3.84
C TRP A 130 4.60 0.35 3.00
N ASN A 131 5.18 -0.84 3.19
CA ASN A 131 4.82 -2.06 2.47
C ASN A 131 3.36 -2.50 2.68
N TYR A 132 2.72 -2.05 3.76
CA TYR A 132 1.36 -2.48 4.12
C TYR A 132 0.30 -2.10 3.08
N TRP A 133 0.65 -1.23 2.12
CA TRP A 133 -0.16 -0.99 0.94
C TRP A 133 -0.50 -2.29 0.18
N HIS A 134 0.35 -3.32 0.18
CA HIS A 134 0.02 -4.60 -0.47
C HIS A 134 -1.19 -5.28 0.20
N PHE A 135 -1.22 -5.31 1.53
CA PHE A 135 -2.36 -5.86 2.29
C PHE A 135 -3.59 -4.99 2.14
N ALA A 136 -3.40 -3.67 2.15
CA ALA A 136 -4.49 -2.72 1.96
C ALA A 136 -5.07 -2.77 0.55
N LEU A 137 -4.27 -3.12 -0.47
CA LEU A 137 -4.75 -3.30 -1.84
C LEU A 137 -5.72 -4.48 -1.89
N ALA A 138 -5.34 -5.62 -1.31
CA ALA A 138 -6.22 -6.78 -1.24
C ALA A 138 -7.57 -6.45 -0.57
N GLY A 139 -7.54 -5.72 0.55
CA GLY A 139 -8.77 -5.27 1.21
C GLY A 139 -9.57 -4.24 0.39
N THR A 140 -8.87 -3.34 -0.29
CA THR A 140 -9.47 -2.30 -1.14
C THR A 140 -10.20 -2.91 -2.34
N LEU A 141 -9.62 -3.93 -2.99
CA LEU A 141 -10.26 -4.65 -4.09
C LEU A 141 -11.55 -5.34 -3.65
N VAL A 142 -11.53 -6.00 -2.48
CA VAL A 142 -12.72 -6.66 -1.94
C VAL A 142 -13.80 -5.65 -1.54
N TYR A 143 -13.39 -4.50 -0.99
CA TYR A 143 -14.34 -3.45 -0.64
C TYR A 143 -15.00 -2.81 -1.84
N TYR A 144 -14.24 -2.44 -2.87
CA TYR A 144 -14.84 -1.82 -4.06
C TYR A 144 -15.66 -2.80 -4.89
N SER A 145 -15.41 -4.11 -4.80
CA SER A 145 -16.24 -5.12 -5.46
C SER A 145 -17.50 -5.51 -4.67
N THR A 146 -17.48 -5.44 -3.33
CA THR A 146 -18.61 -5.92 -2.48
C THR A 146 -19.38 -4.80 -1.77
N GLY A 147 -18.81 -3.60 -1.66
CA GLY A 147 -19.29 -2.51 -0.82
C GLY A 147 -19.13 -2.74 0.69
N SER A 148 -18.57 -3.87 1.13
CA SER A 148 -18.51 -4.25 2.54
C SER A 148 -17.14 -3.95 3.15
N PHE A 149 -17.13 -3.01 4.10
CA PHE A 149 -15.94 -2.64 4.85
C PHE A 149 -15.35 -3.81 5.65
N VAL A 150 -16.22 -4.65 6.25
CA VAL A 150 -15.81 -5.81 7.05
C VAL A 150 -15.15 -6.88 6.18
N LEU A 151 -15.69 -7.14 4.99
CA LEU A 151 -15.08 -8.08 4.05
C LEU A 151 -13.74 -7.55 3.53
N GLY A 152 -13.63 -6.25 3.26
CA GLY A 152 -12.36 -5.62 2.89
C GLY A 152 -11.28 -5.77 3.97
N LEU A 153 -11.60 -5.48 5.24
CA LEU A 153 -10.65 -5.69 6.33
C LEU A 153 -10.28 -7.17 6.53
N SER A 154 -11.25 -8.07 6.39
CA SER A 154 -11.01 -9.51 6.50
C SER A 154 -10.07 -10.00 5.41
N ALA A 155 -10.24 -9.51 4.17
CA ALA A 155 -9.35 -9.83 3.07
C ALA A 155 -7.92 -9.31 3.29
N ALA A 156 -7.77 -8.08 3.79
CA ALA A 156 -6.47 -7.52 4.16
C ALA A 156 -5.79 -8.36 5.27
N ALA A 157 -6.55 -8.79 6.28
CA ALA A 157 -6.05 -9.65 7.35
C ALA A 157 -5.56 -11.01 6.84
N ILE A 158 -6.35 -11.65 5.96
CA ILE A 158 -5.97 -12.92 5.35
C ILE A 158 -4.69 -12.75 4.52
N ALA A 159 -4.61 -11.69 3.70
CA ALA A 159 -3.43 -11.40 2.91
C ALA A 159 -2.18 -11.22 3.79
N ALA A 160 -2.28 -10.44 4.86
CA ALA A 160 -1.20 -10.24 5.82
C ALA A 160 -0.72 -11.56 6.44
N ILE A 161 -1.64 -12.41 6.91
CA ILE A 161 -1.29 -13.71 7.51
C ILE A 161 -0.56 -14.62 6.52
N VAL A 162 -1.05 -14.70 5.28
CA VAL A 162 -0.47 -15.54 4.23
C VAL A 162 0.94 -15.05 3.89
N VAL A 163 1.09 -13.74 3.64
CA VAL A 163 2.37 -13.15 3.24
C VAL A 163 3.41 -13.27 4.35
N LEU A 164 3.05 -12.98 5.61
CA LEU A 164 3.97 -13.14 6.74
C LEU A 164 4.47 -14.57 6.92
N LYS A 165 3.64 -15.58 6.59
CA LYS A 165 4.08 -16.99 6.58
C LYS A 165 5.00 -17.29 5.40
N LEU A 166 4.71 -16.75 4.22
CA LEU A 166 5.56 -16.93 3.04
C LEU A 166 6.91 -16.23 3.21
N ALA A 167 6.94 -15.09 3.89
CA ALA A 167 8.16 -14.37 4.25
C ALA A 167 9.06 -15.24 5.15
N ASP A 168 8.49 -15.81 6.21
CA ASP A 168 9.23 -16.69 7.15
C ASP A 168 9.71 -17.97 6.44
N TRP A 169 8.86 -18.55 5.58
CA TRP A 169 9.21 -19.75 4.82
C TRP A 169 10.31 -19.51 3.78
N SER A 170 10.33 -18.33 3.14
CA SER A 170 11.32 -17.97 2.13
C SER A 170 12.61 -17.41 2.72
N ALA A 171 12.65 -17.10 4.01
CA ALA A 171 13.83 -16.52 4.69
C ALA A 171 15.14 -17.30 4.46
N PRO A 172 15.19 -18.65 4.52
CA PRO A 172 16.42 -19.39 4.26
C PRO A 172 16.91 -19.25 2.81
N LEU A 173 15.98 -19.11 1.86
CA LEU A 173 16.31 -18.91 0.44
C LEU A 173 16.87 -17.50 0.21
N VAL A 174 16.23 -16.50 0.82
CA VAL A 174 16.70 -15.10 0.80
C VAL A 174 18.10 -15.01 1.39
N ALA A 175 18.34 -15.63 2.54
CA ALA A 175 19.66 -15.66 3.17
C ALA A 175 20.72 -16.31 2.29
N LYS A 176 20.41 -17.45 1.66
CA LYS A 176 21.35 -18.15 0.76
C LYS A 176 21.66 -17.35 -0.51
N TYR A 177 20.65 -16.72 -1.11
CA TYR A 177 20.80 -16.02 -2.38
C TYR A 177 21.44 -14.64 -2.23
N PHE A 178 21.01 -13.87 -1.23
CA PHE A 178 21.49 -12.50 -1.01
C PHE A 178 22.61 -12.39 0.04
N GLY A 179 22.91 -13.47 0.77
CA GLY A 179 23.92 -13.45 1.86
C GLY A 179 23.46 -12.68 3.09
N LEU A 180 22.15 -12.48 3.25
CA LEU A 180 21.56 -11.67 4.31
C LEU A 180 20.90 -12.58 5.37
N GLU A 181 21.69 -13.01 6.36
CA GLU A 181 21.17 -13.84 7.45
C GLU A 181 20.15 -13.08 8.31
N GLY A 182 19.07 -13.76 8.68
CA GLY A 182 18.01 -13.20 9.54
C GLY A 182 17.07 -12.21 8.84
N ILE A 183 17.20 -12.02 7.52
CA ILE A 183 16.31 -11.15 6.75
C ILE A 183 15.31 -12.00 5.94
N SER A 184 14.04 -11.64 6.03
CA SER A 184 12.96 -12.16 5.18
C SER A 184 12.30 -11.01 4.41
N LEU A 185 11.71 -11.31 3.25
CA LEU A 185 11.04 -10.32 2.41
C LEU A 185 9.55 -10.68 2.29
N PRO A 186 8.66 -9.94 2.99
CA PRO A 186 7.21 -10.04 2.82
C PRO A 186 6.71 -9.32 1.57
#